data_AF-A0A6J1Q8L1-F1
#
_entry.id   AF-A0A6J1Q8L1-F1
#
_cell.length_a   1.000
_cell.length_b   1.000
_cell.length_c   1.000
_cell.angle_alpha   90.00
_cell.angle_beta   90.00
_cell.angle_gamma   90.00
#
_symmetry.space_group_name_H-M   'P 1'
#
loop_
_entity.id
_entity.type
_entity.pdbx_description
1 polymer ?
#
loop_
_entity_poly.entity_id
_entity_poly.type
_entity_poly.pdbx_seq_one_letter_code
_entity_poly.pdbx_strand_id
1 'polypeptide(L)'
;MVLTCIINCFIHTIMYTYYFLAAWGSNVQKAVTPLKRWITIAQMIQFVVLILYASQKYVLKDCEIVNNYVVVLFVGNVVINFFMFHNFYQKTYKEVKKVQ
;
A
#
# COMPACT_ATOMS: atom_id res chain seq x y z
N MET A 1 4.24 -6.91 14.11
CA MET A 1 2.88 -7.48 14.02
C MET A 1 1.87 -6.46 14.53
N VAL A 2 1.76 -6.18 15.84
CA VAL A 2 0.80 -5.19 16.37
C VAL A 2 0.97 -3.79 15.75
N LEU A 3 2.19 -3.25 15.73
CA LEU A 3 2.46 -1.92 15.16
C LEU A 3 2.05 -1.84 13.68
N THR A 4 2.31 -2.89 12.92
CA THR A 4 2.00 -2.96 11.48
C THR A 4 0.49 -3.07 11.24
N CYS A 5 -0.24 -3.78 12.10
CA CYS A 5 -1.70 -3.85 12.06
C CYS A 5 -2.33 -2.48 12.35
N ILE A 6 -1.83 -1.75 13.36
CA ILE A 6 -2.35 -0.42 13.71
C ILE A 6 -2.16 0.56 12.54
N ILE A 7 -0.97 0.58 11.94
CA ILE A 7 -0.68 1.45 10.77
C ILE A 7 -1.57 1.08 9.59
N ASN A 8 -1.76 -0.22 9.32
CA ASN A 8 -2.63 -0.70 8.26
C ASN A 8 -4.08 -0.26 8.47
N CYS A 9 -4.66 -0.51 9.66
CA CYS A 9 -6.02 -0.11 9.97
C CYS A 9 -6.21 1.41 9.83
N PHE A 10 -5.24 2.21 10.24
CA PHE A 10 -5.29 3.67 10.10
C PHE A 10 -5.32 4.13 8.63
N ILE A 11 -4.42 3.62 7.80
CA ILE A 11 -4.39 3.91 6.35
C ILE A 11 -5.69 3.43 5.69
N HIS A 12 -6.19 2.27 6.10
CA HIS A 12 -7.41 1.67 5.58
C HIS A 12 -8.63 2.52 5.95
N THR A 13 -8.74 3.01 7.18
CA THR A 13 -9.78 3.96 7.57
C THR A 13 -9.80 5.18 6.65
N ILE A 14 -8.64 5.80 6.38
CA ILE A 14 -8.53 6.96 5.48
C ILE A 14 -8.99 6.61 4.06
N MET A 15 -8.62 5.43 3.56
CA MET A 15 -9.00 4.97 2.23
C MET A 15 -10.51 4.73 2.10
N TYR A 16 -11.16 4.13 3.09
CA TYR A 16 -12.61 3.93 3.07
C TYR A 16 -13.38 5.23 3.23
N THR A 17 -12.89 6.15 4.07
CA THR A 17 -13.45 7.50 4.16
C THR A 17 -13.38 8.20 2.80
N TYR A 18 -12.27 8.07 2.07
CA TYR A 18 -12.17 8.60 0.70
C TYR A 18 -13.19 7.98 -0.25
N TYR A 19 -13.39 6.66 -0.24
CA TYR A 19 -14.37 6.01 -1.11
C TYR A 19 -15.80 6.46 -0.79
N PHE A 20 -16.11 6.65 0.49
CA PHE A 20 -17.39 7.20 0.93
C PHE A 20 -17.62 8.62 0.39
N LEU A 21 -16.63 9.51 0.51
CA LEU A 21 -16.71 10.87 -0.04
C LEU A 21 -16.79 10.89 -1.57
N ALA A 22 -16.10 9.97 -2.24
CA ALA A 22 -16.14 9.83 -3.69
C ALA A 22 -17.52 9.37 -4.20
N ALA A 23 -18.28 8.63 -3.40
CA ALA A 23 -19.63 8.16 -3.71
C ALA A 23 -20.73 9.23 -3.44
N TRP A 24 -20.41 10.28 -2.69
CA TRP A 24 -21.39 11.28 -2.23
C TRP A 24 -21.83 12.29 -3.32
N GLY A 25 -21.14 12.35 -4.47
CA GLY A 25 -21.60 13.12 -5.64
C GLY A 25 -20.48 13.71 -6.51
N SER A 26 -20.83 14.13 -7.74
CA SER A 26 -19.85 14.54 -8.77
C SER A 26 -19.02 15.78 -8.40
N ASN A 27 -19.59 16.71 -7.62
CA ASN A 27 -18.86 17.88 -7.11
C ASN A 27 -17.79 17.49 -6.08
N VAL A 28 -18.11 16.54 -5.20
CA VAL A 28 -17.18 16.03 -4.18
C VAL A 28 -16.10 15.20 -4.86
N GLN A 29 -16.47 14.38 -5.84
CA GLN A 29 -15.54 13.56 -6.62
C GLN A 29 -14.44 14.39 -7.30
N LYS A 30 -14.78 15.56 -7.85
CA LYS A 30 -13.78 16.49 -8.42
C LYS A 30 -12.82 17.02 -7.34
N ALA A 31 -13.32 17.34 -6.15
CA ALA A 31 -12.51 17.82 -5.04
C ALA A 31 -11.60 16.74 -4.44
N VAL A 32 -12.05 15.48 -4.38
CA VAL A 32 -11.24 14.36 -3.84
C VAL A 32 -10.32 13.69 -4.87
N THR A 33 -10.54 13.87 -6.18
CA THR A 33 -9.66 13.32 -7.23
C THR A 33 -8.15 13.51 -7.01
N PRO A 34 -7.63 14.69 -6.58
CA PRO A 34 -6.21 14.85 -6.26
C PRO A 34 -5.78 14.09 -4.99
N LEU A 35 -6.70 13.91 -4.02
CA LEU A 35 -6.45 13.19 -2.78
C LEU A 35 -6.15 11.70 -3.02
N LYS A 36 -6.68 11.13 -4.11
CA LYS A 36 -6.41 9.74 -4.52
C LYS A 36 -4.91 9.46 -4.55
N ARG A 37 -4.10 10.41 -5.06
CA ARG A 37 -2.65 10.26 -5.20
C ARG A 37 -1.98 10.08 -3.84
N TRP A 38 -2.34 10.92 -2.87
CA TRP A 38 -1.79 10.87 -1.52
C TRP A 38 -2.13 9.56 -0.81
N ILE A 39 -3.35 9.06 -0.98
CA ILE A 39 -3.78 7.78 -0.41
C ILE A 39 -3.03 6.61 -1.05
N THR A 40 -2.82 6.67 -2.38
CA THR A 40 -2.05 5.65 -3.12
C THR A 40 -0.60 5.60 -2.61
N ILE A 41 0.02 6.77 -2.43
CA ILE A 41 1.39 6.89 -1.90
C ILE A 41 1.45 6.38 -0.45
N ALA A 42 0.47 6.74 0.38
CA ALA A 42 0.40 6.29 1.77
C ALA A 42 0.28 4.76 1.88
N GLN A 43 -0.54 4.12 1.04
CA GLN A 43 -0.60 2.66 0.95
C GLN A 43 0.72 2.03 0.51
N MET A 44 1.39 2.61 -0.50
CA MET A 44 2.70 2.12 -0.93
C MET A 44 3.75 2.19 0.17
N ILE A 45 3.78 3.29 0.94
CA ILE A 45 4.69 3.45 2.08
C ILE A 45 4.41 2.36 3.14
N GLN A 46 3.14 2.08 3.43
CA GLN A 46 2.77 1.01 4.36
C GLN A 46 3.33 -0.36 3.91
N PHE A 47 3.26 -0.69 2.61
CA PHE A 47 3.85 -1.93 2.11
C PHE A 47 5.38 -1.95 2.26
N VAL A 48 6.08 -0.85 1.99
CA VAL A 48 7.54 -0.75 2.18
C VAL A 48 7.94 -0.94 3.64
N VAL A 49 7.24 -0.28 4.57
CA VAL A 49 7.49 -0.42 6.01
C VAL A 49 7.24 -1.86 6.46
N LEU A 50 6.21 -2.52 5.93
CA LEU A 50 5.90 -3.92 6.20
C LEU A 50 6.99 -4.88 5.69
N ILE A 51 7.56 -4.65 4.50
CA ILE A 51 8.73 -5.41 3.99
C ILE A 51 9.94 -5.23 4.91
N LEU A 52 10.27 -3.98 5.29
CA LEU A 52 11.41 -3.69 6.17
C LEU A 52 11.25 -4.32 7.56
N TYR A 53 10.02 -4.31 8.11
CA TYR A 53 9.72 -4.93 9.39
C TYR A 53 9.83 -6.46 9.32
N ALA A 54 9.41 -7.05 8.20
CA ALA A 54 9.55 -8.48 7.94
C ALA A 54 11.02 -8.89 7.77
N SER A 55 11.82 -8.10 7.04
CA SER A 55 13.25 -8.37 6.84
C SER A 55 14.05 -8.19 8.14
N GLN A 56 13.78 -7.15 8.93
CA GLN A 56 14.39 -6.98 10.26
C GLN A 56 14.11 -8.17 11.18
N LYS A 57 12.87 -8.68 11.20
CA LYS A 57 12.53 -9.88 11.97
C LYS A 57 13.27 -11.12 11.50
N TYR A 58 13.53 -11.23 10.19
CA TYR A 58 14.27 -12.34 9.61
C TYR A 58 15.77 -12.29 9.95
N VAL A 59 16.34 -11.09 10.03
CA VAL A 59 17.76 -10.86 10.35
C VAL A 59 18.07 -10.94 11.85
N LEU A 60 17.12 -10.56 12.72
CA LEU A 60 17.35 -10.42 14.16
C LEU A 60 16.95 -11.64 15.02
N LYS A 61 16.37 -12.72 14.48
CA LYS A 61 15.89 -13.84 15.30
C LYS A 61 16.35 -15.23 14.84
N ASP A 62 17.29 -15.76 15.62
CA ASP A 62 17.76 -17.15 15.80
C ASP A 62 16.71 -18.14 16.36
N CYS A 63 15.40 -17.97 16.16
CA CYS A 63 14.44 -18.87 16.83
C CYS A 63 13.16 -19.18 16.06
N GLU A 64 13.00 -20.50 15.89
CA GLU A 64 11.81 -21.30 15.56
C GLU A 64 10.98 -20.82 14.37
N ILE A 65 11.31 -21.44 13.23
CA ILE A 65 10.47 -21.76 12.06
C ILE A 65 9.00 -21.38 12.29
N VAL A 66 8.68 -20.10 12.10
CA VAL A 66 7.30 -19.68 11.87
C VAL A 66 6.98 -20.18 10.48
N ASN A 67 6.34 -21.35 10.42
CA ASN A 67 5.79 -22.03 9.25
C ASN A 67 6.10 -21.31 7.93
N ASN A 68 7.26 -21.62 7.31
CA ASN A 68 7.85 -20.84 6.21
C ASN A 68 6.87 -20.49 5.09
N TYR A 69 5.87 -21.35 4.86
CA TYR A 69 4.77 -21.13 3.92
C TYR A 69 4.01 -19.82 4.15
N VAL A 70 3.69 -19.47 5.40
CA VAL A 70 2.94 -18.24 5.72
C VAL A 70 3.78 -17.01 5.44
N VAL A 71 5.07 -17.05 5.77
CA VAL A 71 6.00 -15.94 5.52
C VAL A 71 6.23 -15.75 4.02
N VAL A 72 6.43 -16.84 3.27
CA VAL A 72 6.59 -16.80 1.80
C VAL A 72 5.33 -16.26 1.12
N LEU A 73 4.14 -16.73 1.51
CA LEU A 73 2.88 -16.22 0.96
C LEU A 73 2.67 -14.74 1.28
N PHE A 74 3.02 -14.30 2.50
CA PHE A 74 2.90 -12.91 2.91
C PHE A 74 3.86 -12.00 2.12
N VAL A 75 5.14 -12.39 2.01
CA VAL A 75 6.13 -11.66 1.20
C VAL A 75 5.71 -11.64 -0.27
N GLY A 76 5.25 -12.76 -0.83
CA GLY A 76 4.75 -12.84 -2.21
C GLY A 76 3.59 -11.88 -2.47
N ASN A 77 2.59 -11.84 -1.57
CA ASN A 77 1.48 -10.91 -1.66
C ASN A 77 1.94 -9.45 -1.64
N VAL A 78 2.90 -9.12 -0.78
CA VAL A 78 3.40 -7.75 -0.64
C VAL A 78 4.19 -7.32 -1.87
N VAL A 79 5.02 -8.21 -2.43
CA VAL A 79 5.78 -7.94 -3.66
C VAL A 79 4.84 -7.74 -4.85
N ILE A 80 3.83 -8.60 -5.02
CA ILE A 80 2.85 -8.47 -6.10
C ILE A 80 2.07 -7.15 -5.98
N ASN A 81 1.57 -6.83 -4.78
CA ASN A 81 0.87 -5.57 -4.54
C ASN A 81 1.78 -4.36 -4.79
N PHE A 82 3.02 -4.39 -4.31
CA PHE A 82 3.98 -3.31 -4.54
C PHE A 82 4.27 -3.12 -6.04
N PHE A 83 4.47 -4.21 -6.79
CA PHE A 83 4.71 -4.14 -8.23
C PHE A 83 3.50 -3.57 -8.98
N MET A 84 2.29 -4.01 -8.63
CA MET A 84 1.05 -3.53 -9.23
C MET A 84 0.83 -2.02 -8.95
N PHE A 85 1.06 -1.59 -7.71
CA PHE A 85 0.99 -0.17 -7.34
C PHE A 85 2.10 0.67 -7.98
N HIS A 86 3.32 0.15 -8.07
CA HIS A 86 4.42 0.83 -8.74
C HIS A 86 4.13 1.00 -10.24
N ASN A 87 3.58 -0.02 -10.90
CA ASN A 87 3.15 0.04 -12.29
C ASN A 87 2.00 1.06 -12.47
N PHE A 88 1.00 1.04 -11.58
CA PHE A 88 -0.08 2.03 -11.57
C PHE A 88 0.43 3.47 -11.34
N TYR A 89 1.40 3.65 -10.43
CA TYR A 89 2.01 4.95 -10.15
C TYR A 89 2.78 5.46 -11.37
N GLN A 90 3.54 4.59 -12.04
CA GLN A 90 4.23 4.97 -13.27
C GLN A 90 3.25 5.37 -14.38
N LYS A 91 2.23 4.55 -14.63
CA LYS A 91 1.24 4.77 -15.69
C LYS A 91 0.35 5.99 -15.45
N THR A 92 0.02 6.28 -14.18
CA THR A 92 -0.92 7.37 -13.83
C THR A 92 -0.21 8.72 -13.61
N TYR A 93 1.04 8.71 -13.13
CA TYR A 93 1.74 9.94 -12.70
C TYR A 93 3.08 10.20 -13.39
N LYS A 94 3.72 9.19 -14.01
CA LYS A 94 4.99 9.35 -14.76
C LYS A 94 4.85 9.24 -16.27
N GLU A 95 3.73 8.77 -16.83
CA GLU A 95 3.40 9.05 -18.23
C GLU A 95 3.04 10.54 -18.38
N VAL A 96 4.07 11.38 -18.29
CA VAL A 96 4.15 12.54 -19.18
C VAL A 96 4.11 11.94 -20.58
N LYS A 97 3.03 12.24 -21.31
CA LYS A 97 2.84 11.92 -22.72
C LYS A 97 4.20 11.79 -23.43
N LYS A 98 4.55 10.60 -23.91
CA LYS A 98 5.32 10.58 -25.15
C LYS A 98 4.37 11.15 -26.19
N VAL A 99 4.55 12.43 -26.48
CA VAL A 99 4.08 13.03 -27.73
C VAL A 99 4.65 12.15 -28.83
N GLN A 100 3.78 11.40 -29.50
CA GLN A 100 4.06 10.80 -30.79
C GLN A 100 2.84 11.06 -31.67
#